data_AF-A0A0Q6T1C0-F1
#
_entry.id   AF-A0A0Q6T1C0-F1
#
_cell.length_a   1.000
_cell.length_b   1.000
_cell.length_c   1.000
_cell.angle_alpha   90.00
_cell.angle_beta   90.00
_cell.angle_gamma   90.00
#
_symmetry.space_group_name_H-M   'P 1'
#
loop_
_entity.id
_entity.type
_entity.pdbx_description
1 polymer ?
#
loop_
_entity_poly.entity_id
_entity_poly.type
_entity_poly.pdbx_seq_one_letter_code
_entity_poly.pdbx_strand_id
1 'polypeptide(L)'
;MVLPFPQKSAEVVPINGPMKGRGAVTNIQGRYEVNGRERFDDGWTVPGSGDEAPAPLKTIVTDEIAKSILSRNTSPDIPFSVSLNPYRGCEHVIRKVTMCD
;
A
#
# COMPACT_ATOMS: atom_id res chain seq x y z
N MET A 1 11.33 14.24 -32.90
CA MET A 1 9.97 14.83 -32.88
C MET A 1 9.02 13.72 -32.43
N VAL A 2 8.77 13.60 -31.12
CA VAL A 2 7.81 12.61 -30.60
C VAL A 2 6.45 13.26 -30.73
N LEU A 3 5.60 12.74 -31.62
CA LEU A 3 4.23 13.21 -31.72
C LEU A 3 3.52 12.97 -30.37
N PRO A 4 2.74 13.93 -29.85
CA PRO A 4 1.95 13.69 -28.66
C PRO A 4 0.96 12.57 -28.94
N PHE A 5 1.03 11.50 -28.17
CA PHE A 5 0.05 10.40 -28.20
C PHE A 5 -1.33 10.99 -27.89
N PRO A 6 -2.40 10.62 -28.62
CA PRO A 6 -3.73 11.14 -28.35
C PRO A 6 -4.14 10.72 -26.93
N GLN A 7 -4.27 11.68 -26.03
CA GLN A 7 -4.77 11.45 -24.68
C GLN A 7 -6.26 11.13 -24.79
N LYS A 8 -6.60 9.85 -24.94
CA LYS A 8 -7.98 9.39 -24.81
C LYS A 8 -8.39 9.69 -23.36
N SER A 9 -9.28 10.65 -23.19
CA SER A 9 -9.78 11.07 -21.88
C SER A 9 -10.31 9.85 -21.15
N ALA A 10 -9.65 9.45 -20.06
CA ALA A 10 -10.21 8.47 -19.14
C ALA A 10 -11.61 8.96 -18.77
N GLU A 11 -12.63 8.14 -19.00
CA GLU A 11 -13.99 8.45 -18.60
C GLU A 11 -13.99 8.59 -17.07
N VAL A 12 -14.03 9.85 -16.61
CA VAL A 12 -14.08 10.16 -15.19
C VAL A 12 -15.49 9.79 -14.74
N VAL A 13 -15.65 8.63 -14.12
CA VAL A 13 -16.90 8.29 -13.46
C VAL A 13 -17.10 9.35 -12.36
N PRO A 14 -18.16 10.17 -12.44
CA PRO A 14 -18.38 11.22 -11.45
C PRO A 14 -18.56 10.58 -10.08
N ILE A 15 -17.71 10.98 -9.15
CA ILE A 15 -17.84 10.60 -7.75
C ILE A 15 -19.05 11.30 -7.17
N ASN A 16 -20.14 10.56 -6.94
CA ASN A 16 -21.31 11.04 -6.23
C ASN A 16 -21.00 11.16 -4.73
N GLY A 17 -20.18 12.17 -4.38
CA GLY A 17 -19.82 12.51 -3.01
C GLY A 17 -18.52 11.86 -2.51
N PRO A 18 -18.05 12.26 -1.31
CA PRO A 18 -16.82 11.75 -0.71
C PRO A 18 -16.99 10.28 -0.31
N MET A 19 -16.29 9.37 -0.99
CA MET A 19 -16.19 7.97 -0.59
C MET A 19 -15.35 7.84 0.69
N LYS A 20 -15.92 7.23 1.74
CA LYS A 20 -15.19 6.90 2.97
C LYS A 20 -14.33 5.65 2.75
N GLY A 21 -13.02 5.78 2.92
CA GLY A 21 -12.09 4.66 2.76
C GLY A 21 -10.63 5.14 2.66
N ARG A 22 -9.68 4.19 2.59
CA ARG A 22 -8.23 4.46 2.45
C ARG A 22 -7.70 4.17 1.03
N GLY A 23 -8.58 4.15 0.04
CA GLY A 23 -8.24 3.85 -1.36
C GLY A 23 -8.29 5.09 -2.26
N ALA A 24 -7.75 4.96 -3.47
CA ALA A 24 -7.91 5.96 -4.51
C ALA A 24 -9.40 6.07 -4.88
N VAL A 25 -9.94 7.29 -4.83
CA VAL A 25 -11.35 7.59 -5.13
C VAL A 25 -11.62 7.46 -6.63
N THR A 26 -10.58 7.65 -7.44
CA THR A 26 -10.65 7.61 -8.90
C THR A 26 -9.45 6.86 -9.46
N ASN A 27 -9.66 6.12 -10.54
CA ASN A 27 -8.59 5.45 -11.29
C ASN A 27 -8.22 6.27 -12.54
N ILE A 28 -7.76 7.50 -12.35
CA ILE A 28 -7.39 8.39 -13.45
C ILE A 28 -6.04 7.95 -14.01
N GLN A 29 -5.92 7.92 -15.34
CA GLN A 29 -4.67 7.59 -16.01
C GLN A 29 -3.58 8.62 -15.69
N GLY A 30 -2.38 8.11 -15.38
CA GLY A 30 -1.24 8.95 -15.03
C GLY A 30 -0.75 9.75 -16.25
N ARG A 31 -0.24 10.97 -16.02
CA ARG A 31 0.22 11.88 -17.08
C ARG A 31 1.24 11.26 -18.04
N TYR A 32 2.09 10.38 -17.52
CA TYR A 32 3.20 9.77 -18.25
C TYR A 32 2.96 8.28 -18.55
N GLU A 33 1.74 7.78 -18.36
CA GLU A 33 1.42 6.40 -18.74
C GLU A 33 1.34 6.29 -20.27
N VAL A 34 2.12 5.37 -20.82
CA VAL A 34 2.17 5.11 -22.27
C VAL A 34 0.97 4.30 -22.73
N ASN A 35 0.50 3.37 -21.88
CA ASN A 35 -0.60 2.47 -22.19
C ASN A 35 -1.87 2.96 -21.50
N GLY A 36 -2.94 3.14 -22.27
CA GLY A 36 -4.28 3.40 -21.76
C GLY A 36 -4.89 2.14 -21.13
N ARG A 37 -5.71 2.31 -20.09
CA ARG A 37 -6.54 1.25 -19.50
C ARG A 37 -8.01 1.56 -19.69
N GLU A 38 -8.76 0.61 -20.21
CA GLU A 38 -10.22 0.68 -20.32
C GLU A 38 -10.85 -0.38 -19.41
N ARG A 39 -12.00 -0.05 -18.81
CA ARG A 39 -12.76 -1.05 -18.06
C ARG A 39 -13.38 -2.02 -19.07
N PHE A 40 -13.19 -3.30 -18.81
CA PHE A 40 -13.77 -4.39 -19.59
C PHE A 40 -14.41 -5.38 -18.63
N ASP A 41 -15.58 -5.89 -18.98
CA ASP A 41 -16.23 -6.96 -18.23
C ASP A 41 -15.59 -8.29 -18.65
N ASP A 42 -14.76 -8.84 -17.77
CA ASP A 42 -14.05 -10.11 -17.97
C ASP A 42 -14.89 -11.34 -17.55
N GLY A 43 -16.15 -11.13 -17.14
CA GLY A 43 -17.05 -12.18 -16.69
C GLY A 43 -16.73 -12.74 -15.30
N TRP A 44 -15.76 -12.16 -14.57
CA TRP A 44 -15.53 -12.48 -13.17
C TRP A 44 -16.52 -11.72 -12.29
N THR A 45 -17.32 -12.48 -11.53
CA THR A 45 -18.12 -11.88 -10.47
C THR A 45 -17.21 -11.50 -9.31
N VAL A 46 -17.21 -10.22 -8.94
CA VAL A 46 -16.46 -9.77 -7.75
C VAL A 46 -17.11 -10.41 -6.53
N PRO A 47 -16.40 -11.24 -5.75
CA PRO A 47 -16.95 -11.80 -4.51
C PRO A 47 -17.38 -10.66 -3.59
N GLY A 48 -18.65 -10.67 -3.13
CA GLY A 48 -19.20 -9.60 -2.29
C GLY A 48 -19.74 -8.38 -3.04
N SER A 49 -20.03 -8.48 -4.34
CA SER A 49 -20.71 -7.44 -5.14
C SER A 49 -22.24 -7.42 -5.01
N GLY A 50 -22.83 -8.34 -4.23
CA GLY A 50 -24.24 -8.32 -3.83
C GLY A 50 -24.46 -7.63 -2.48
N ASP A 51 -25.66 -7.74 -1.93
CA ASP A 51 -26.04 -7.17 -0.61
C ASP A 51 -25.23 -7.72 0.58
N GLU A 52 -24.38 -8.71 0.34
CA GLU A 52 -23.45 -9.30 1.30
C GLU A 52 -22.03 -8.77 1.10
N ALA A 53 -21.90 -7.44 1.11
CA ALA A 53 -20.60 -6.78 1.11
C ALA A 53 -19.84 -7.14 2.40
N PRO A 54 -18.53 -7.51 2.33
CA PRO A 54 -17.75 -7.82 3.52
C PRO A 54 -17.69 -6.63 4.46
N ALA A 55 -17.71 -6.92 5.76
CA ALA A 55 -17.62 -5.89 6.78
C ALA A 55 -16.35 -5.02 6.60
N PRO A 56 -16.40 -3.71 6.91
CA PRO A 56 -15.24 -2.84 6.78
C PRO A 56 -14.02 -3.39 7.53
N LEU A 57 -12.86 -3.35 6.89
CA LEU A 57 -11.60 -3.78 7.50
C LEU A 57 -11.33 -2.95 8.76
N LYS A 58 -11.26 -3.61 9.92
CA LYS A 58 -10.89 -2.97 11.18
C LYS A 58 -9.41 -2.60 11.13
N THR A 59 -9.11 -1.30 11.19
CA THR A 59 -7.73 -0.84 11.37
C THR A 59 -7.35 -1.04 12.84
N ILE A 60 -6.29 -1.81 13.08
CA ILE A 60 -5.68 -1.95 14.40
C ILE A 60 -4.42 -1.09 14.40
N VAL A 61 -4.30 -0.20 15.37
CA VAL A 61 -3.07 0.55 15.63
C VAL A 61 -2.43 -0.05 16.86
N THR A 62 -1.17 -0.42 16.75
CA THR A 62 -0.39 -0.99 17.85
C THR A 62 0.82 -0.11 18.06
N ASP A 63 0.99 0.38 19.29
CA ASP A 63 2.21 1.08 19.68
C ASP A 63 3.34 0.06 19.84
N GLU A 64 4.45 0.30 19.16
CA GLU A 64 5.62 -0.57 19.18
C GLU A 64 6.80 0.17 19.82
N ILE A 65 7.40 -0.40 20.86
CA ILE A 65 8.61 0.12 21.50
C ILE A 65 9.80 -0.72 21.03
N ALA A 66 10.48 -0.26 19.99
CA ALA A 66 11.56 -0.99 19.36
C ALA A 66 12.92 -0.64 19.98
N LYS A 67 13.63 -1.65 20.52
CA LYS A 67 14.96 -1.45 21.13
C LYS A 67 16.12 -1.47 20.13
N SER A 68 15.87 -1.91 18.89
CA SER A 68 16.91 -2.14 17.87
C SER A 68 16.33 -2.00 16.46
N ILE A 69 17.12 -1.38 15.58
CA ILE A 69 16.85 -1.31 14.13
C ILE A 69 17.08 -2.65 13.43
N LEU A 70 17.79 -3.59 14.08
CA LEU A 70 18.09 -4.91 13.54
C LEU A 70 17.04 -5.93 13.98
N SER A 71 16.47 -6.65 13.01
CA SER A 71 15.57 -7.78 13.22
C SER A 71 16.31 -9.09 12.97
N ARG A 72 16.10 -10.11 13.81
CA ARG A 72 16.74 -11.42 13.67
C ARG A 72 15.75 -12.42 13.08
N ASN A 73 16.24 -13.27 12.19
CA ASN A 73 15.46 -14.33 11.57
C ASN A 73 16.04 -15.70 11.94
N THR A 74 15.16 -16.65 12.25
CA THR A 74 15.50 -18.04 12.60
C THR A 74 15.00 -19.04 11.56
N SER A 75 14.42 -18.57 10.45
CA SER A 75 13.96 -19.43 9.36
C SER A 75 15.16 -20.04 8.62
N PRO A 76 15.13 -21.35 8.33
CA PRO A 76 16.18 -22.01 7.55
C PRO A 76 16.13 -21.63 6.07
N ASP A 77 15.02 -21.05 5.60
CA ASP A 77 14.79 -20.74 4.18
C ASP A 77 15.37 -19.39 3.76
N ILE A 78 15.87 -18.61 4.73
CA ILE A 78 16.33 -17.25 4.50
C ILE A 78 17.85 -17.21 4.70
N PRO A 79 18.65 -16.84 3.67
CA PRO A 79 20.11 -16.97 3.69
C PRO A 79 20.83 -15.94 4.58
N PHE A 80 20.08 -15.14 5.35
CA PHE A 80 20.62 -14.14 6.26
C PHE A 80 19.94 -14.24 7.62
N SER A 81 20.70 -13.99 8.68
CA SER A 81 20.22 -14.06 10.06
C SER A 81 19.72 -12.71 10.60
N VAL A 82 20.03 -11.60 9.93
CA VAL A 82 19.70 -10.24 10.38
C VAL A 82 19.24 -9.36 9.21
N SER A 83 18.14 -8.62 9.42
CA SER A 83 17.66 -7.57 8.51
C SER A 83 17.58 -6.20 9.19
N LEU A 84 17.62 -5.14 8.38
CA LEU A 84 17.46 -3.77 8.83
C LEU A 84 16.00 -3.34 8.68
N ASN A 85 15.37 -2.87 9.75
CA ASN A 85 14.04 -2.26 9.72
C ASN A 85 14.13 -0.78 10.09
N PRO A 86 14.23 0.14 9.11
CA PRO A 86 14.38 1.57 9.35
C PRO A 86 13.29 2.16 10.25
N TYR A 87 12.04 1.72 10.11
CA TYR A 87 10.90 2.19 10.92
C TYR A 87 11.12 1.95 12.42
N ARG A 88 11.66 0.78 12.79
CA ARG A 88 11.99 0.42 14.18
C ARG A 88 13.20 1.17 14.75
N GLY A 89 13.89 1.97 13.93
CA GLY A 89 14.98 2.84 14.36
C GLY A 89 14.64 4.33 14.31
N CYS A 90 13.39 4.71 13.99
CA CYS A 90 13.04 6.09 13.68
C CYS A 90 12.77 7.00 14.90
N GLU A 91 12.67 6.48 16.13
CA GLU A 91 12.28 7.29 17.29
C GLU A 91 13.42 8.14 17.88
N HIS A 92 14.64 7.62 17.89
CA HIS A 92 15.85 8.22 18.43
C HIS A 92 16.96 7.38 17.78
N VAL A 93 18.12 7.94 17.41
CA VAL A 93 19.33 7.11 17.30
C VAL A 93 19.50 6.46 18.67
N ILE A 94 19.03 5.22 18.80
CA ILE A 94 19.11 4.29 19.93
C ILE A 94 19.30 5.07 21.23
N ARG A 95 18.24 5.34 22.01
CA ARG A 95 18.45 5.67 23.44
C ARG A 95 19.36 4.56 23.95
N LYS A 96 20.63 4.93 24.15
CA LYS A 96 21.70 4.03 24.55
C LYS A 96 21.27 3.54 25.92
N VAL A 97 20.57 2.42 26.01
CA VAL A 97 20.51 1.65 27.25
C VAL A 97 21.86 0.95 27.34
N THR A 98 22.91 1.75 27.50
CA THR A 98 24.06 1.36 28.29
C THR A 98 23.51 1.17 29.69
N MET A 99 23.18 -0.07 30.03
CA MET A 99 23.53 -0.55 31.36
C MET A 99 24.69 -1.51 31.11
N CYS A 100 25.89 -1.03 31.39
CA CYS A 100 26.98 -1.90 31.80
C CYS A 100 26.47 -2.64 33.04
N ASP A 101 26.29 -3.95 32.94
CA ASP A 101 26.86 -5.00 33.80
C ASP A 101 26.32 -6.37 33.35
#